data_AF-A0A9Q3L912-F1
#
_entry.id   AF-A0A9Q3L912-F1
#
_cell.length_a   1.000
_cell.length_b   1.000
_cell.length_c   1.000
_cell.angle_alpha   90.00
_cell.angle_beta   90.00
_cell.angle_gamma   90.00
#
_symmetry.space_group_name_H-M   'P 1'
#
loop_
_entity.id
_entity.type
_entity.pdbx_description
1 polymer ?
#
loop_
_entity_poly.entity_id
_entity_poly.type
_entity_poly.pdbx_seq_one_letter_code
_entity_poly.pdbx_strand_id
1 'polypeptide(L)'
;MKTKPNRGKGYTAGNSCITEVVIDNKPTKLFLDPGAFCSCVGKSFLKNCVPNFEDQLLPIDGIKFNSASNPMKALGIFQTNVILPHINGNLRIAVEFVVMENCSSTHFILGNDYLIMRQKFAFLPFKRQITVNKVSPVNLELEKFKSEQLNEAEISLHLTDKQENELSSLLYDHRGAFASDKEPLGAIIGDEVDIILNIERPYSPLLRRPAYPASPKSREALEIHIKELLDLGVIRKVGHNEEVEITTPVIVAWNNGKSRMVGDLIALNTYTVPDRYPIPKIQIALTKISQAV
;
A
#
# COMPACT_ATOMS: atom_id res chain seq x y z
N MET A 1 15.65 -36.42 -6.61
CA MET A 1 15.20 -36.02 -5.26
C MET A 1 16.13 -34.95 -4.73
N LYS A 2 15.67 -33.70 -4.55
CA LYS A 2 16.47 -32.69 -3.84
C LYS A 2 16.68 -33.15 -2.41
N THR A 3 17.93 -33.19 -1.97
CA THR A 3 18.31 -33.58 -0.60
C THR A 3 17.62 -32.66 0.41
N LYS A 4 17.01 -33.26 1.43
CA LYS A 4 16.34 -32.54 2.52
C LYS A 4 17.30 -31.48 3.09
N PRO A 5 16.88 -30.20 3.21
CA PRO A 5 17.70 -29.21 3.89
C PRO A 5 17.92 -29.62 5.35
N ASN A 6 19.13 -29.36 5.88
CA ASN A 6 19.45 -29.64 7.28
C ASN A 6 18.42 -28.98 8.21
N ARG A 7 18.22 -29.55 9.42
CA ARG A 7 17.31 -29.00 10.42
C ARG A 7 17.61 -27.52 10.66
N GLY A 8 16.59 -26.67 10.58
CA GLY A 8 16.73 -25.21 10.69
C GLY A 8 17.17 -24.50 9.40
N LYS A 9 17.47 -25.21 8.30
CA LYS A 9 17.87 -24.64 7.01
C LYS A 9 16.79 -24.77 5.93
N GLY A 10 15.52 -24.98 6.31
CA GLY A 10 14.41 -25.14 5.36
C GLY A 10 14.28 -23.96 4.37
N TYR A 11 14.65 -22.76 4.81
CA TYR A 11 14.63 -21.54 4.00
C TYR A 11 15.58 -21.55 2.80
N THR A 12 16.57 -22.45 2.74
CA THR A 12 17.55 -22.51 1.63
C THR A 12 17.10 -23.40 0.47
N ALA A 13 15.93 -24.03 0.55
CA ALA A 13 15.46 -24.99 -0.46
C ALA A 13 14.44 -24.42 -1.46
N GLY A 14 13.92 -23.20 -1.20
CA GLY A 14 12.89 -22.56 -2.01
C GLY A 14 13.47 -21.87 -3.24
N ASN A 15 13.26 -22.46 -4.42
CA ASN A 15 13.65 -21.86 -5.71
C ASN A 15 12.45 -21.57 -6.64
N SER A 16 11.26 -22.10 -6.31
CA SER A 16 10.05 -22.02 -7.14
C SER A 16 8.80 -22.32 -6.31
N CYS A 17 7.66 -21.75 -6.69
CA CYS A 17 6.34 -22.13 -6.14
C CYS A 17 5.73 -23.37 -6.81
N ILE A 18 6.51 -24.05 -7.67
CA ILE A 18 6.15 -25.35 -8.26
C ILE A 18 6.65 -26.45 -7.34
N THR A 19 5.75 -27.36 -6.98
CA THR A 19 6.05 -28.57 -6.21
C THR A 19 5.62 -29.82 -6.97
N GLU A 20 6.32 -30.93 -6.72
CA GLU A 20 5.90 -32.24 -7.21
C GLU A 20 4.85 -32.80 -6.26
N VAL A 21 3.74 -33.26 -6.84
CA VAL A 21 2.60 -33.91 -6.16
C VAL A 21 2.28 -35.21 -6.87
N VAL A 22 1.49 -36.07 -6.23
CA VAL A 22 0.92 -37.25 -6.87
C VAL A 22 -0.57 -37.00 -7.07
N ILE A 23 -1.02 -37.06 -8.32
CA ILE A 23 -2.43 -36.97 -8.72
C ILE A 23 -2.70 -38.22 -9.57
N ASP A 24 -3.75 -38.96 -9.24
CA ASP A 24 -4.11 -40.23 -9.91
C ASP A 24 -2.92 -41.20 -10.03
N ASN A 25 -2.18 -41.39 -8.92
CA ASN A 25 -0.96 -42.20 -8.83
C ASN A 25 0.19 -41.81 -9.78
N LYS A 26 0.11 -40.65 -10.44
CA LYS A 26 1.18 -40.12 -11.29
C LYS A 26 1.88 -38.92 -10.67
N PRO A 27 3.23 -38.88 -10.67
CA PRO A 27 3.97 -37.71 -10.25
C PRO A 27 3.72 -36.58 -11.24
N THR A 28 3.17 -35.49 -10.73
CA THR A 28 2.74 -34.33 -11.50
C THR A 28 3.19 -33.07 -10.79
N LYS A 29 3.27 -31.97 -11.52
CA LYS A 29 3.67 -30.68 -10.98
C LYS A 29 2.44 -29.83 -10.66
N LEU A 30 2.47 -29.22 -9.48
CA LEU A 30 1.47 -28.29 -8.97
C LEU A 30 2.14 -26.94 -8.72
N PHE A 31 1.56 -25.88 -9.26
CA PHE A 31 1.95 -24.50 -9.02
C PHE A 31 1.02 -23.90 -7.98
N LEU A 32 1.60 -23.31 -6.92
CA LEU A 32 0.87 -22.59 -5.90
C LEU A 32 0.79 -21.12 -6.31
N ASP A 33 -0.39 -20.65 -6.72
CA ASP A 33 -0.58 -19.33 -7.30
C ASP A 33 -1.56 -18.47 -6.48
N PRO A 34 -1.05 -17.56 -5.63
CA PRO A 34 -1.89 -16.62 -4.90
C PRO A 34 -2.52 -15.54 -5.80
N GLY A 35 -2.12 -15.43 -7.08
CA GLY A 35 -2.75 -14.58 -8.08
C GLY A 35 -3.97 -15.22 -8.76
N ALA A 36 -4.13 -16.54 -8.65
CA ALA A 36 -5.27 -17.24 -9.21
C ALA A 36 -6.46 -17.22 -8.24
N PHE A 37 -7.62 -16.74 -8.71
CA PHE A 37 -8.85 -16.73 -7.91
C PHE A 37 -9.35 -18.15 -7.59
N CYS A 38 -9.20 -19.08 -8.53
CA CYS A 38 -9.65 -20.47 -8.40
C CYS A 38 -8.56 -21.45 -8.86
N SER A 39 -8.66 -22.68 -8.39
CA SER A 39 -7.79 -23.78 -8.79
C SER A 39 -8.22 -24.27 -10.17
N CYS A 40 -7.26 -24.33 -11.10
CA CYS A 40 -7.56 -24.65 -12.49
C CYS A 40 -6.46 -25.49 -13.16
N VAL A 41 -6.82 -26.09 -14.29
CA VAL A 41 -5.90 -26.90 -15.10
C VAL A 41 -6.28 -26.82 -16.58
N GLY A 42 -5.28 -26.80 -17.46
CA GLY A 42 -5.50 -26.84 -18.91
C GLY A 42 -5.91 -28.23 -19.40
N LYS A 43 -6.89 -28.29 -20.32
CA LYS A 43 -7.43 -29.52 -20.93
C LYS A 43 -6.32 -30.43 -21.46
N SER A 44 -5.42 -29.88 -22.27
CA SER A 44 -4.34 -30.65 -22.92
C SER A 44 -3.40 -31.29 -21.90
N PHE A 45 -3.10 -30.58 -20.81
CA PHE A 45 -2.25 -31.09 -19.75
C PHE A 45 -2.97 -32.14 -18.89
N LEU A 46 -4.24 -31.89 -18.54
CA LEU A 46 -5.05 -32.84 -17.78
C LEU A 46 -5.22 -34.16 -18.54
N LYS A 47 -5.47 -34.11 -19.86
CA LYS A 47 -5.59 -35.30 -20.71
C LYS A 47 -4.33 -36.18 -20.68
N ASN A 48 -3.14 -35.58 -20.61
CA ASN A 48 -1.89 -36.33 -20.51
C ASN A 48 -1.73 -37.00 -19.12
N CYS A 49 -2.20 -36.35 -18.07
CA CYS A 49 -2.13 -36.86 -16.71
C CYS A 49 -3.19 -37.95 -16.49
N VAL A 50 -4.44 -37.66 -16.81
CA VAL A 50 -5.63 -38.49 -16.60
C VAL A 50 -6.39 -38.59 -17.92
N PRO A 51 -6.13 -39.61 -18.76
CA PRO A 51 -6.71 -39.69 -20.11
C PRO A 51 -8.24 -39.72 -20.17
N ASN A 52 -8.90 -40.28 -19.15
CA ASN A 52 -10.34 -40.46 -19.08
C ASN A 52 -11.02 -39.45 -18.13
N PHE A 53 -10.45 -38.23 -18.01
CA PHE A 53 -11.00 -37.22 -17.11
C PHE A 53 -12.38 -36.69 -17.55
N GLU A 54 -12.71 -36.79 -18.85
CA GLU A 54 -13.95 -36.24 -19.43
C GLU A 54 -15.19 -36.92 -18.83
N ASP A 55 -15.10 -38.21 -18.48
CA ASP A 55 -16.18 -38.97 -17.83
C ASP A 55 -16.42 -38.55 -16.36
N GLN A 56 -15.47 -37.83 -15.77
CA GLN A 56 -15.47 -37.39 -14.37
C GLN A 56 -15.75 -35.89 -14.22
N LEU A 57 -16.07 -35.20 -15.33
CA LEU A 57 -16.36 -33.77 -15.31
C LEU A 57 -17.74 -33.52 -14.73
N LEU A 58 -17.78 -32.70 -13.70
CA LEU A 58 -19.02 -32.11 -13.20
C LEU A 58 -19.37 -30.87 -14.03
N PRO A 59 -20.68 -30.58 -14.22
CA PRO A 59 -21.11 -29.41 -14.99
C PRO A 59 -20.70 -28.11 -14.30
N ILE A 60 -20.44 -27.08 -15.10
CA ILE A 60 -20.14 -25.72 -14.64
C ILE A 60 -20.98 -24.71 -15.41
N ASP A 61 -21.82 -23.95 -14.72
CA ASP A 61 -22.73 -22.98 -15.35
C ASP A 61 -22.64 -21.60 -14.68
N GLY A 62 -22.84 -20.55 -15.47
CA GLY A 62 -23.04 -19.19 -14.98
C GLY A 62 -21.79 -18.40 -14.56
N ILE A 63 -20.58 -18.92 -14.74
CA ILE A 63 -19.32 -18.26 -14.33
C ILE A 63 -18.44 -17.92 -15.52
N LYS A 64 -18.00 -16.66 -15.61
CA LYS A 64 -17.01 -16.20 -16.61
C LYS A 64 -15.62 -16.19 -15.97
N PHE A 65 -14.66 -16.82 -16.64
CA PHE A 65 -13.26 -16.85 -16.21
C PHE A 65 -12.42 -15.98 -17.14
N ASN A 66 -11.49 -15.22 -16.57
CA ASN A 66 -10.54 -14.40 -17.33
C ASN A 66 -9.11 -14.68 -16.84
N SER A 67 -8.16 -14.70 -17.77
CA SER A 67 -6.72 -14.75 -17.49
C SER A 67 -6.05 -13.55 -18.15
N ALA A 68 -5.50 -12.63 -17.35
CA ALA A 68 -4.86 -11.39 -17.85
C ALA A 68 -5.72 -10.67 -18.91
N SER A 69 -7.00 -10.45 -18.59
CA SER A 69 -8.03 -9.84 -19.45
C SER A 69 -8.48 -10.65 -20.68
N ASN A 70 -7.92 -11.83 -20.92
CA ASN A 70 -8.40 -12.74 -21.96
C ASN A 70 -9.48 -13.68 -21.41
N PRO A 71 -10.62 -13.85 -22.09
CA PRO A 71 -11.67 -14.76 -21.65
C PRO A 71 -11.22 -16.23 -21.75
N MET A 72 -11.52 -16.99 -20.71
CA MET A 72 -11.20 -18.41 -20.58
C MET A 72 -12.49 -19.23 -20.64
N LYS A 73 -12.50 -20.27 -21.49
CA LYS A 73 -13.62 -21.20 -21.61
C LYS A 73 -13.43 -22.37 -20.65
N ALA A 74 -14.31 -22.46 -19.65
CA ALA A 74 -14.37 -23.59 -18.73
C ALA A 74 -15.17 -24.74 -19.35
N LEU A 75 -14.70 -25.97 -19.16
CA LEU A 75 -15.35 -27.20 -19.67
C LEU A 75 -16.13 -27.96 -18.59
N GLY A 76 -15.71 -27.82 -17.33
CA GLY A 76 -16.28 -28.53 -16.20
C GLY A 76 -15.36 -28.48 -14.98
N ILE A 77 -15.80 -29.11 -13.90
CA ILE A 77 -15.04 -29.25 -12.66
C ILE A 77 -14.51 -30.68 -12.57
N PHE A 78 -13.20 -30.83 -12.40
CA PHE A 78 -12.54 -32.10 -12.17
C PHE A 78 -12.12 -32.21 -10.71
N GLN A 79 -12.71 -33.15 -9.98
CA GLN A 79 -12.41 -33.38 -8.57
C GLN A 79 -11.36 -34.50 -8.41
N THR A 80 -10.29 -34.25 -7.66
CA THR A 80 -9.26 -35.26 -7.42
C THR A 80 -8.57 -35.09 -6.08
N ASN A 81 -7.83 -36.13 -5.66
CA ASN A 81 -6.98 -36.07 -4.47
C ASN A 81 -5.56 -35.70 -4.87
N VAL A 82 -5.09 -34.54 -4.41
CA VAL A 82 -3.71 -34.10 -4.51
C VAL A 82 -2.92 -34.63 -3.31
N ILE A 83 -1.89 -35.42 -3.57
CA ILE A 83 -1.01 -35.98 -2.54
C ILE A 83 0.32 -35.24 -2.57
N LEU A 84 0.64 -34.51 -1.50
CA LEU A 84 1.95 -33.90 -1.29
C LEU A 84 2.82 -34.88 -0.50
N PRO A 85 3.84 -35.48 -1.14
CA PRO A 85 4.71 -36.43 -0.47
C PRO A 85 5.56 -35.73 0.60
N HIS A 86 5.58 -36.27 1.81
CA HIS A 86 6.40 -35.73 2.89
C HIS A 86 6.95 -36.87 3.75
N ILE A 87 8.20 -36.69 4.22
CA ILE A 87 8.98 -37.72 4.93
C ILE A 87 8.33 -38.25 6.21
N ASN A 88 7.47 -37.46 6.86
CA ASN A 88 6.80 -37.82 8.11
C ASN A 88 5.35 -38.27 7.88
N GLY A 89 4.96 -38.51 6.63
CA GLY A 89 3.60 -38.83 6.22
C GLY A 89 3.10 -37.89 5.13
N ASN A 90 2.39 -38.45 4.15
CA ASN A 90 1.89 -37.70 3.01
C ASN A 90 0.68 -36.85 3.38
N LEU A 91 0.61 -35.62 2.87
CA LEU A 91 -0.57 -34.77 3.00
C LEU A 91 -1.50 -35.03 1.81
N ARG A 92 -2.73 -35.46 2.07
CA ARG A 92 -3.76 -35.65 1.04
C ARG A 92 -4.82 -34.56 1.14
N ILE A 93 -5.09 -33.89 0.02
CA ILE A 93 -6.08 -32.81 -0.08
C ILE A 93 -7.02 -33.14 -1.24
N ALA A 94 -8.31 -33.20 -0.98
CA ALA A 94 -9.32 -33.25 -2.04
C ALA A 94 -9.49 -31.84 -2.63
N VAL A 95 -9.27 -31.70 -3.94
CA VAL A 95 -9.26 -30.44 -4.68
C VAL A 95 -10.14 -30.54 -5.91
N GLU A 96 -10.87 -29.47 -6.19
CA GLU A 96 -11.69 -29.27 -7.38
C GLU A 96 -10.96 -28.31 -8.32
N PHE A 97 -10.67 -28.76 -9.52
CA PHE A 97 -10.01 -27.96 -10.55
C PHE A 97 -11.00 -27.61 -11.66
N VAL A 98 -11.10 -26.33 -11.97
CA VAL A 98 -11.80 -25.88 -13.18
C VAL A 98 -10.95 -26.23 -14.40
N VAL A 99 -11.51 -27.04 -15.31
CA VAL A 99 -10.81 -27.45 -16.53
C VAL A 99 -11.00 -26.38 -17.60
N MET A 100 -9.89 -25.79 -18.04
CA MET A 100 -9.86 -24.71 -19.01
C MET A 100 -9.49 -25.22 -20.40
N GLU A 101 -10.28 -24.89 -21.42
CA GLU A 101 -10.01 -25.29 -22.81
C GLU A 101 -8.77 -24.58 -23.38
N ASN A 102 -8.68 -23.26 -23.16
CA ASN A 102 -7.67 -22.39 -23.78
C ASN A 102 -6.47 -22.09 -22.85
N CYS A 103 -6.09 -23.02 -21.96
CA CYS A 103 -4.96 -22.84 -21.04
C CYS A 103 -3.75 -23.68 -21.46
N SER A 104 -2.60 -23.04 -21.67
CA SER A 104 -1.34 -23.67 -22.07
C SER A 104 -0.44 -24.09 -20.89
N SER A 105 -0.95 -24.05 -19.65
CA SER A 105 -0.19 -24.42 -18.45
C SER A 105 0.25 -25.88 -18.49
N THR A 106 1.51 -26.14 -18.17
CA THR A 106 2.08 -27.50 -18.07
C THR A 106 2.04 -28.08 -16.65
N HIS A 107 1.24 -27.48 -15.77
CA HIS A 107 1.13 -27.82 -14.35
C HIS A 107 -0.32 -27.60 -13.89
N PHE A 108 -0.72 -28.21 -12.77
CA PHE A 108 -1.96 -27.84 -12.07
C PHE A 108 -1.75 -26.51 -11.35
N ILE A 109 -2.78 -25.66 -11.25
CA ILE A 109 -2.71 -24.39 -10.51
C ILE A 109 -3.61 -24.52 -9.28
N LEU A 110 -3.03 -24.37 -8.09
CA LEU A 110 -3.77 -24.26 -6.83
C LEU A 110 -3.96 -22.77 -6.51
N GLY A 111 -5.19 -22.29 -6.61
CA GLY A 111 -5.55 -20.89 -6.40
C GLY A 111 -6.00 -20.57 -4.98
N ASN A 112 -6.45 -19.33 -4.79
CA ASN A 112 -6.88 -18.80 -3.50
C ASN A 112 -8.11 -19.49 -2.90
N ASP A 113 -8.94 -20.12 -3.73
CA ASP A 113 -10.03 -21.01 -3.31
C ASP A 113 -9.55 -22.13 -2.38
N TYR A 114 -8.34 -22.64 -2.55
CA TYR A 114 -7.75 -23.63 -1.64
C TYR A 114 -6.66 -23.06 -0.73
N LEU A 115 -5.91 -22.06 -1.18
CA LEU A 115 -4.86 -21.43 -0.39
C LEU A 115 -5.43 -20.63 0.79
N ILE A 116 -6.58 -19.97 0.64
CA ILE A 116 -7.18 -19.12 1.70
C ILE A 116 -8.28 -19.87 2.48
N MET A 117 -9.13 -20.65 1.80
CA MET A 117 -10.36 -21.20 2.40
C MET A 117 -10.12 -22.30 3.42
N ARG A 118 -9.00 -23.04 3.32
CA ARG A 118 -8.58 -23.97 4.38
C ARG A 118 -7.52 -23.26 5.19
N GLN A 119 -7.81 -22.92 6.45
CA GLN A 119 -6.96 -22.25 7.46
C GLN A 119 -5.59 -22.94 7.75
N LYS A 120 -5.03 -23.72 6.82
CA LYS A 120 -3.76 -24.42 6.88
C LYS A 120 -2.63 -23.68 6.13
N PHE A 121 -2.96 -22.80 5.17
CA PHE A 121 -1.97 -21.98 4.47
C PHE A 121 -2.34 -20.50 4.63
N ALA A 122 -1.88 -19.87 5.72
CA ALA A 122 -2.07 -18.44 5.89
C ALA A 122 -1.19 -17.66 4.88
N PHE A 123 -1.73 -17.36 3.70
CA PHE A 123 -1.20 -16.31 2.86
C PHE A 123 -1.81 -15.00 3.35
N LEU A 124 -0.99 -14.17 4.01
CA LEU A 124 -1.36 -12.80 4.35
C LEU A 124 -1.87 -12.11 3.06
N PRO A 125 -2.97 -11.34 3.12
CA PRO A 125 -3.50 -10.64 1.96
C PRO A 125 -2.40 -9.77 1.34
N PHE A 126 -2.00 -10.14 0.12
CA PHE A 126 -1.14 -9.42 -0.81
C PHE A 126 -0.22 -8.34 -0.19
N LYS A 127 0.66 -8.73 0.74
CA LYS A 127 1.84 -7.97 1.17
C LYS A 127 3.06 -8.84 0.87
N ARG A 128 3.97 -8.29 0.06
CA ARG A 128 5.09 -8.95 -0.64
C ARG A 128 5.76 -10.13 0.08
N GLN A 129 6.06 -11.14 -0.74
CA GLN A 129 6.92 -12.30 -0.50
C GLN A 129 8.26 -11.92 0.15
N ILE A 130 8.69 -12.70 1.13
CA ILE A 130 10.08 -12.73 1.58
C ILE A 130 10.90 -13.39 0.47
N THR A 131 11.58 -12.59 -0.35
CA THR A 131 12.57 -13.08 -1.33
C THR A 131 13.94 -13.15 -0.67
N VAL A 132 14.43 -14.36 -0.37
CA VAL A 132 15.84 -14.56 0.03
C VAL A 132 16.70 -14.64 -1.24
N ASN A 133 16.97 -13.50 -1.85
CA ASN A 133 18.08 -13.37 -2.78
C ASN A 133 19.26 -12.75 -2.02
N LYS A 134 20.49 -13.24 -2.23
CA LYS A 134 21.72 -12.50 -1.89
C LYS A 134 21.78 -11.26 -2.78
N VAL A 135 20.97 -10.27 -2.47
CA VAL A 135 21.05 -8.90 -2.99
C VAL A 135 21.27 -8.05 -1.76
N SER A 136 22.26 -7.18 -1.82
CA SER A 136 22.50 -6.19 -0.78
C SER A 136 21.17 -5.50 -0.41
N PRO A 137 20.83 -5.37 0.88
CA PRO A 137 19.51 -4.88 1.32
C PRO A 137 19.10 -3.53 0.70
N VAL A 138 20.09 -2.74 0.27
CA VAL A 138 19.94 -1.43 -0.38
C VAL A 138 19.18 -1.49 -1.72
N ASN A 139 19.41 -2.51 -2.56
CA ASN A 139 18.81 -2.54 -3.92
C ASN A 139 17.31 -2.90 -3.92
N LEU A 140 16.83 -3.61 -2.89
CA LEU A 140 15.42 -3.97 -2.78
C LEU A 140 14.53 -2.81 -2.34
N GLU A 141 15.07 -1.88 -1.55
CA GLU A 141 14.33 -0.70 -1.11
C GLU A 141 14.32 0.40 -2.18
N LEU A 142 15.42 0.55 -2.91
CA LEU A 142 15.52 1.46 -4.05
C LEU A 142 14.51 1.11 -5.15
N GLU A 143 14.38 -0.16 -5.51
CA GLU A 143 13.42 -0.61 -6.53
C GLU A 143 11.96 -0.47 -6.06
N LYS A 144 11.69 -0.66 -4.76
CA LYS A 144 10.37 -0.36 -4.19
C LYS A 144 10.04 1.13 -4.29
N PHE A 145 11.00 1.99 -3.90
CA PHE A 145 10.87 3.44 -3.97
C PHE A 145 10.61 3.92 -5.40
N LYS A 146 11.35 3.40 -6.39
CA LYS A 146 11.09 3.67 -7.80
C LYS A 146 9.65 3.33 -8.20
N SER A 147 9.18 2.13 -7.86
CA SER A 147 7.84 1.66 -8.24
C SER A 147 6.68 2.35 -7.51
N GLU A 148 6.90 2.88 -6.30
CA GLU A 148 5.83 3.44 -5.47
C GLU A 148 5.77 4.97 -5.52
N GLN A 149 6.91 5.66 -5.68
CA GLN A 149 6.97 7.12 -5.62
C GLN A 149 7.48 7.77 -6.91
N LEU A 150 8.34 7.11 -7.68
CA LEU A 150 8.86 7.69 -8.94
C LEU A 150 8.01 7.34 -10.16
N ASN A 151 7.09 6.37 -10.07
CA ASN A 151 6.19 6.04 -11.17
C ASN A 151 5.25 7.19 -11.57
N GLU A 152 4.92 8.09 -10.63
CA GLU A 152 4.10 9.28 -10.90
C GLU A 152 4.94 10.52 -11.22
N ALA A 153 6.27 10.43 -11.10
CA ALA A 153 7.16 11.55 -11.32
C ALA A 153 7.46 11.77 -12.81
N GLU A 154 7.34 13.00 -13.28
CA GLU A 154 7.74 13.38 -14.64
C GLU A 154 9.28 13.52 -14.71
N ILE A 155 9.95 12.40 -14.96
CA ILE A 155 11.41 12.38 -15.19
C ILE A 155 11.69 12.72 -16.66
N SER A 156 12.68 13.58 -16.91
CA SER A 156 13.04 14.01 -18.26
C SER A 156 13.49 12.82 -19.13
N LEU A 157 12.91 12.72 -20.33
CA LEU A 157 13.24 11.70 -21.33
C LEU A 157 14.66 11.83 -21.92
N HIS A 158 15.38 12.91 -21.61
CA HIS A 158 16.74 13.16 -22.10
C HIS A 158 17.84 12.55 -21.23
N LEU A 159 17.46 11.93 -20.12
CA LEU A 159 18.42 11.28 -19.22
C LEU A 159 18.87 9.94 -19.82
N THR A 160 20.16 9.67 -19.72
CA THR A 160 20.70 8.33 -20.02
C THR A 160 20.37 7.37 -18.87
N ASP A 161 20.32 6.06 -19.16
CA ASP A 161 20.07 5.02 -18.15
C ASP A 161 20.99 5.13 -16.93
N LYS A 162 22.22 5.60 -17.14
CA LYS A 162 23.18 5.82 -16.05
C LYS A 162 22.76 7.01 -15.16
N GLN A 163 22.37 8.12 -15.76
CA GLN A 163 21.94 9.32 -15.03
C GLN A 163 20.61 9.10 -14.31
N GLU A 164 19.70 8.34 -14.90
CA GLU A 164 18.43 7.97 -14.27
C GLU A 164 18.65 7.12 -13.02
N ASN A 165 19.60 6.18 -13.08
CA ASN A 165 19.96 5.37 -11.92
C ASN A 165 20.67 6.18 -10.83
N GLU A 166 21.55 7.11 -11.19
CA GLU A 166 22.18 8.05 -10.24
C GLU A 166 21.14 8.95 -9.57
N LEU A 167 20.20 9.51 -10.34
CA LEU A 167 19.09 10.33 -9.82
C LEU A 167 18.19 9.54 -8.87
N SER A 168 17.81 8.32 -9.26
CA SER A 168 16.99 7.45 -8.42
C SER A 168 17.67 7.13 -7.09
N SER A 169 18.97 6.89 -7.13
CA SER A 169 19.77 6.62 -5.92
C SER A 169 19.81 7.84 -5.01
N LEU A 170 20.05 9.03 -5.57
CA LEU A 170 20.06 10.29 -4.83
C LEU A 170 18.70 10.59 -4.17
N LEU A 171 17.60 10.40 -4.91
CA LEU A 171 16.24 10.62 -4.39
C LEU A 171 15.90 9.64 -3.27
N TYR A 172 16.35 8.39 -3.40
CA TYR A 172 16.16 7.40 -2.34
C TYR A 172 17.00 7.72 -1.09
N ASP A 173 18.25 8.12 -1.26
CA ASP A 173 19.12 8.50 -0.13
C ASP A 173 18.53 9.68 0.64
N HIS A 174 17.92 10.65 -0.06
CA HIS A 174 17.29 11.83 0.51
C HIS A 174 15.76 11.75 0.61
N ARG A 175 15.16 10.56 0.52
CA ARG A 175 13.69 10.36 0.50
C ARG A 175 12.93 11.06 1.64
N GLY A 176 13.55 11.14 2.83
CA GLY A 176 12.95 11.80 4.00
C GLY A 176 12.92 13.32 3.94
N ALA A 177 13.59 13.94 2.96
CA ALA A 177 13.51 15.38 2.72
C ALA A 177 12.28 15.79 1.89
N PHE A 178 11.61 14.82 1.25
CA PHE A 178 10.46 15.06 0.38
C PHE A 178 9.16 14.67 1.09
N ALA A 179 8.12 15.49 0.91
CA ALA A 179 6.77 15.14 1.34
C ALA A 179 6.19 14.05 0.43
N SER A 180 5.47 13.09 1.00
CA SER A 180 4.79 12.03 0.25
C SER A 180 3.30 12.00 0.58
N ASP A 181 2.48 11.31 -0.20
CA ASP A 181 1.03 11.23 0.05
C ASP A 181 0.69 10.57 1.40
N LYS A 182 1.56 9.70 1.90
CA LYS A 182 1.38 9.00 3.18
C LYS A 182 1.90 9.81 4.37
N GLU A 183 2.94 10.60 4.15
CA GLU A 183 3.58 11.46 5.15
C GLU A 183 3.82 12.84 4.52
N PRO A 184 2.78 13.67 4.36
CA PRO A 184 2.89 14.95 3.68
C PRO A 184 3.53 16.03 4.55
N LEU A 185 3.58 15.82 5.87
CA LEU A 185 4.03 16.79 6.85
C LEU A 185 5.19 16.21 7.67
N GLY A 186 6.31 16.92 7.69
CA GLY A 186 7.37 16.70 8.67
C GLY A 186 7.02 17.36 10.00
N ALA A 187 7.56 16.81 11.10
CA ALA A 187 7.46 17.39 12.43
C ALA A 187 8.86 17.57 13.02
N ILE A 188 9.13 18.74 13.59
CA ILE A 188 10.34 18.97 14.40
C ILE A 188 10.05 18.41 15.79
N ILE A 189 10.86 17.45 16.23
CA ILE A 189 10.71 16.81 17.53
C ILE A 189 11.56 17.57 18.55
N GLY A 190 10.93 18.10 19.59
CA GLY A 190 11.62 18.65 20.78
C GLY A 190 11.56 20.17 20.92
N ASP A 191 11.17 20.91 19.89
CA ASP A 191 11.04 22.36 19.92
C ASP A 191 9.55 22.75 19.87
N GLU A 192 8.90 22.82 21.04
CA GLU A 192 7.54 23.35 21.15
C GLU A 192 7.57 24.89 21.10
N VAL A 193 6.60 25.48 20.40
CA VAL A 193 6.50 26.93 20.27
C VAL A 193 5.48 27.48 21.27
N ASP A 194 5.97 28.24 22.23
CA ASP A 194 5.12 28.97 23.17
C ASP A 194 4.59 30.25 22.54
N ILE A 195 3.26 30.37 22.46
CA ILE A 195 2.60 31.61 22.03
C ILE A 195 2.34 32.47 23.28
N ILE A 196 3.13 33.53 23.43
CA ILE A 196 3.01 34.45 24.57
C ILE A 196 1.93 35.50 24.28
N LEU A 197 0.98 35.61 25.20
CA LEU A 197 -0.06 36.63 25.17
C LEU A 197 0.35 37.87 25.97
N ASN A 198 -0.14 39.04 25.58
CA ASN A 198 0.08 40.31 26.28
C ASN A 198 -1.00 40.59 27.36
N ILE A 199 -1.88 39.62 27.62
CA ILE A 199 -2.94 39.67 28.62
C ILE A 199 -2.85 38.46 29.55
N GLU A 200 -3.31 38.64 30.78
CA GLU A 200 -3.48 37.56 31.75
C GLU A 200 -4.94 37.14 31.89
N ARG A 201 -5.19 36.02 32.56
CA ARG A 201 -6.55 35.57 32.86
C ARG A 201 -7.25 36.54 33.83
N PRO A 202 -8.56 36.78 33.68
CA PRO A 202 -9.47 36.18 32.71
C PRO A 202 -9.38 36.81 31.31
N TYR A 203 -9.42 35.97 30.28
CA TYR A 203 -9.35 36.43 28.88
C TYR A 203 -10.61 37.18 28.43
N SER A 204 -10.41 38.14 27.51
CA SER A 204 -11.49 38.92 26.90
C SER A 204 -12.54 38.03 26.22
N PRO A 205 -13.84 38.36 26.30
CA PRO A 205 -14.89 37.65 25.55
C PRO A 205 -14.66 37.61 24.04
N LEU A 206 -13.87 38.54 23.50
CA LEU A 206 -13.48 38.55 22.09
C LEU A 206 -12.64 37.33 21.67
N LEU A 207 -12.02 36.64 22.62
CA LEU A 207 -11.31 35.39 22.40
C LEU A 207 -12.21 34.15 22.50
N ARG A 208 -13.50 34.31 22.82
CA ARG A 208 -14.50 33.22 22.90
C ARG A 208 -15.52 33.35 21.78
N ARG A 209 -15.06 33.20 20.55
CA ARG A 209 -15.90 33.39 19.37
C ARG A 209 -16.60 32.09 18.98
N PRO A 210 -17.92 32.11 18.71
CA PRO A 210 -18.64 30.94 18.22
C PRO A 210 -18.28 30.64 16.77
N ALA A 211 -18.52 29.41 16.34
CA ALA A 211 -18.39 29.04 14.93
C ALA A 211 -19.35 29.87 14.07
N TYR A 212 -18.88 30.29 12.89
CA TYR A 212 -19.74 31.00 11.96
C TYR A 212 -20.79 30.07 11.34
N PRO A 213 -21.99 30.58 11.01
CA PRO A 213 -22.94 29.85 10.18
C PRO A 213 -22.30 29.48 8.84
N ALA A 214 -22.36 28.21 8.47
CA ALA A 214 -21.80 27.69 7.23
C ALA A 214 -22.89 27.11 6.34
N SER A 215 -22.82 27.38 5.04
CA SER A 215 -23.72 26.76 4.05
C SER A 215 -23.49 25.23 3.99
N PRO A 216 -24.47 24.43 3.52
CA PRO A 216 -24.32 22.98 3.44
C PRO A 216 -23.05 22.55 2.69
N LYS A 217 -22.78 23.19 1.55
CA LYS A 217 -21.54 22.98 0.76
C LYS A 217 -20.27 23.30 1.55
N SER A 218 -20.29 24.34 2.37
CA SER A 218 -19.12 24.73 3.18
C SER A 218 -18.93 23.78 4.37
N ARG A 219 -20.03 23.29 4.97
CA ARG A 219 -19.96 22.29 6.06
C ARG A 219 -19.34 20.98 5.58
N GLU A 220 -19.79 20.47 4.43
CA GLU A 220 -19.22 19.25 3.83
C GLU A 220 -17.73 19.42 3.55
N ALA A 221 -17.32 20.55 2.97
CA ALA A 221 -15.90 20.86 2.76
C ALA A 221 -15.11 20.94 4.08
N LEU A 222 -15.67 21.56 5.12
CA LEU A 222 -15.01 21.61 6.45
C LEU A 222 -14.85 20.23 7.06
N GLU A 223 -15.87 19.37 6.97
CA GLU A 223 -15.82 18.01 7.51
C GLU A 223 -14.72 17.17 6.84
N ILE A 224 -14.54 17.31 5.53
CA ILE A 224 -13.45 16.67 4.79
C ILE A 224 -12.08 17.14 5.31
N HIS A 225 -11.86 18.46 5.34
CA HIS A 225 -10.58 19.05 5.79
C HIS A 225 -10.26 18.71 7.26
N ILE A 226 -11.27 18.74 8.15
CA ILE A 226 -11.11 18.38 9.56
C ILE A 226 -10.72 16.92 9.70
N LYS A 227 -11.35 16.02 8.94
CA LYS A 227 -11.01 14.60 8.95
C LYS A 227 -9.57 14.35 8.49
N GLU A 228 -9.16 14.98 7.39
CA GLU A 228 -7.78 14.87 6.90
C GLU A 228 -6.76 15.34 7.95
N LEU A 229 -7.00 16.48 8.61
CA LEU A 229 -6.10 16.98 9.66
C LEU A 229 -6.08 16.12 10.93
N LEU A 230 -7.21 15.46 11.26
CA LEU A 230 -7.28 14.48 12.35
C LEU A 230 -6.47 13.22 12.00
N ASP A 231 -6.63 12.71 10.78
CA ASP A 231 -5.92 11.51 10.30
C ASP A 231 -4.41 11.77 10.22
N LEU A 232 -4.00 13.01 9.89
CA LEU A 232 -2.59 13.46 9.91
C LEU A 232 -2.06 13.78 11.31
N GLY A 233 -2.91 13.78 12.35
CA GLY A 233 -2.51 14.11 13.73
C GLY A 233 -2.15 15.58 13.96
N VAL A 234 -2.48 16.48 13.02
CA VAL A 234 -2.22 17.93 13.13
C VAL A 234 -3.17 18.58 14.13
N ILE A 235 -4.41 18.11 14.18
CA ILE A 235 -5.42 18.56 15.15
C ILE A 235 -5.92 17.38 15.98
N ARG A 236 -6.47 17.68 17.15
CA ARG A 236 -7.10 16.68 18.03
C ARG A 236 -8.43 17.18 18.58
N LYS A 237 -9.28 16.24 18.98
CA LYS A 237 -10.45 16.58 19.79
C LYS A 237 -10.00 16.99 21.19
N VAL A 238 -10.61 18.04 21.72
CA VAL A 238 -10.40 18.48 23.10
C VAL A 238 -11.09 17.48 24.04
N GLY A 239 -10.38 17.05 25.10
CA GLY A 239 -10.92 16.12 26.10
C GLY A 239 -12.05 16.73 26.92
N HIS A 240 -12.90 15.88 27.50
CA HIS A 240 -14.05 16.35 28.30
C HIS A 240 -13.62 17.10 29.58
N ASN A 241 -12.39 16.89 30.03
CA ASN A 241 -11.82 17.50 31.23
C ASN A 241 -10.95 18.73 30.93
N GLU A 242 -10.81 19.13 29.66
CA GLU A 242 -10.02 20.29 29.26
C GLU A 242 -10.92 21.53 29.14
N GLU A 243 -10.63 22.55 29.93
CA GLU A 243 -11.31 23.84 29.80
C GLU A 243 -10.79 24.62 28.60
N VAL A 244 -11.67 24.97 27.66
CA VAL A 244 -11.34 25.78 26.49
C VAL A 244 -11.70 27.23 26.76
N GLU A 245 -10.68 28.05 27.04
CA GLU A 245 -10.88 29.47 27.33
C GLU A 245 -10.81 30.37 26.09
N ILE A 246 -10.19 29.87 25.00
CA ILE A 246 -9.99 30.58 23.73
C ILE A 246 -10.56 29.74 22.58
N THR A 247 -11.43 30.34 21.78
CA THR A 247 -12.02 29.72 20.58
C THR A 247 -11.95 30.67 19.39
N THR A 248 -11.47 30.15 18.27
CA THR A 248 -11.38 30.88 17.01
C THR A 248 -12.23 30.20 15.94
N PRO A 249 -13.11 30.93 15.22
CA PRO A 249 -13.92 30.34 14.19
C PRO A 249 -13.11 30.07 12.94
N VAL A 250 -13.63 29.16 12.11
CA VAL A 250 -13.02 28.73 10.87
C VAL A 250 -13.98 29.01 9.73
N ILE A 251 -13.45 29.42 8.58
CA ILE A 251 -14.18 29.68 7.34
C ILE A 251 -13.60 28.84 6.19
N VAL A 252 -14.37 28.71 5.11
CA VAL A 252 -13.90 28.08 3.87
C VAL A 252 -13.67 29.14 2.80
N ALA A 253 -12.46 29.20 2.27
CA ALA A 253 -12.13 29.99 1.10
C ALA A 253 -12.13 29.09 -0.15
N TRP A 254 -12.80 29.55 -1.22
CA TRP A 254 -12.87 28.83 -2.49
C TRP A 254 -12.00 29.51 -3.53
N ASN A 255 -11.21 28.72 -4.27
CA ASN A 255 -10.46 29.21 -5.41
C ASN A 255 -10.35 28.11 -6.47
N ASN A 256 -10.74 28.42 -7.72
CA ASN A 256 -10.73 27.48 -8.85
C ASN A 256 -11.41 26.14 -8.53
N GLY A 257 -12.54 26.18 -7.83
CA GLY A 257 -13.31 24.98 -7.44
C GLY A 257 -12.74 24.20 -6.24
N LYS A 258 -11.53 24.51 -5.77
CA LYS A 258 -10.93 23.89 -4.58
C LYS A 258 -11.25 24.70 -3.32
N SER A 259 -11.62 24.01 -2.25
CA SER A 259 -11.86 24.60 -0.93
C SER A 259 -10.60 24.57 -0.07
N ARG A 260 -10.44 25.58 0.80
CA ARG A 260 -9.40 25.63 1.84
C ARG A 260 -10.03 26.04 3.16
N MET A 261 -9.65 25.37 4.24
CA MET A 261 -10.01 25.73 5.60
C MET A 261 -9.11 26.88 6.10
N VAL A 262 -9.70 27.94 6.64
CA VAL A 262 -8.97 29.14 7.11
C VAL A 262 -9.46 29.56 8.49
N GLY A 263 -8.55 29.68 9.46
CA GLY A 263 -8.86 30.18 10.81
C GLY A 263 -8.86 31.70 10.89
N ASP A 264 -9.86 32.30 11.53
CA ASP A 264 -9.96 33.75 11.73
C ASP A 264 -9.21 34.21 13.00
N LEU A 265 -7.88 34.25 12.92
CA LEU A 265 -7.00 34.55 14.06
C LEU A 265 -6.86 36.07 14.35
N ILE A 266 -7.66 36.94 13.72
CA ILE A 266 -7.49 38.39 13.85
C ILE A 266 -7.58 38.84 15.31
N ALA A 267 -8.60 38.37 16.04
CA ALA A 267 -8.76 38.70 17.46
C ALA A 267 -7.57 38.18 18.29
N LEU A 268 -7.15 36.93 18.07
CA LEU A 268 -6.01 36.35 18.78
C LEU A 268 -4.73 37.16 18.55
N ASN A 269 -4.45 37.52 17.29
CA ASN A 269 -3.25 38.27 16.91
C ASN A 269 -3.13 39.64 17.60
N THR A 270 -4.24 40.28 17.99
CA THR A 270 -4.21 41.54 18.76
C THR A 270 -3.69 41.35 20.20
N TYR A 271 -3.80 40.13 20.71
CA TYR A 271 -3.38 39.76 22.06
C TYR A 271 -2.08 38.95 22.11
N THR A 272 -1.47 38.64 20.96
CA THR A 272 -0.16 37.96 20.90
C THR A 272 0.98 38.98 20.91
N VAL A 273 2.05 38.67 21.65
CA VAL A 273 3.28 39.47 21.61
C VAL A 273 3.98 39.27 20.26
N PRO A 274 4.30 40.35 19.51
CA PRO A 274 4.97 40.22 18.22
C PRO A 274 6.42 39.77 18.39
N ASP A 275 6.90 38.95 17.44
CA ASP A 275 8.30 38.57 17.37
C ASP A 275 9.19 39.79 17.09
N ARG A 276 10.30 39.89 17.84
CA ARG A 276 11.27 41.00 17.76
C ARG A 276 12.25 40.84 16.60
N TYR A 277 12.39 39.64 16.05
CA TYR A 277 13.36 39.34 14.98
C TYR A 277 12.64 38.84 13.72
N PRO A 278 11.95 39.72 12.98
CA PRO A 278 11.21 39.32 11.80
C PRO A 278 12.16 38.80 10.71
N ILE A 279 11.63 37.87 9.89
CA ILE A 279 12.34 37.33 8.72
C ILE A 279 12.81 38.50 7.84
N PRO A 280 14.09 38.55 7.45
CA PRO A 280 14.63 39.64 6.66
C PRO A 280 13.96 39.73 5.29
N LYS A 281 13.80 40.95 4.77
CA LYS A 281 13.28 41.16 3.42
C LYS A 281 14.18 40.48 2.38
N ILE A 282 13.57 39.89 1.36
CA ILE A 282 14.26 39.16 0.27
C ILE A 282 15.44 39.97 -0.31
N GLN A 283 15.25 41.27 -0.52
CA GLN A 283 16.30 42.15 -1.06
C GLN A 283 17.58 42.19 -0.20
N ILE A 284 17.41 42.18 1.13
CA ILE A 284 18.54 42.20 2.08
C ILE A 284 19.30 40.87 1.99
N ALA A 285 18.57 39.75 1.90
CA ALA A 285 19.17 38.43 1.72
C ALA A 285 19.97 38.34 0.41
N LEU A 286 19.41 38.83 -0.70
CA LEU A 286 20.09 38.84 -2.01
C LEU A 286 21.36 39.71 -2.01
N THR A 287 21.30 40.87 -1.34
CA THR A 287 22.45 41.77 -1.25
C THR A 287 23.61 41.12 -0.49
N LYS A 288 23.33 40.44 0.62
CA LYS A 288 24.34 39.69 1.38
C LYS A 288 24.99 38.56 0.57
N ILE A 289 24.24 37.89 -0.29
CA ILE A 289 24.77 36.85 -1.19
C ILE A 289 25.70 37.49 -2.23
N SER A 290 25.30 38.60 -2.83
CA SER A 290 26.12 39.30 -3.83
C SER A 290 27.46 39.85 -3.29
N GLN A 291 27.53 40.09 -1.97
CA GLN A 291 28.74 40.55 -1.29
C GLN A 291 29.65 39.41 -0.80
N ALA A 292 29.16 38.16 -0.85
CA ALA A 292 29.90 36.97 -0.41
C ALA A 292 30.65 36.26 -1.56
N VAL A 293 30.46 36.72 -2.80
CA VAL A 293 31.19 36.30 -4.01
C VAL A 293 32.29 37.32 -4.29
#